data_AF-A0A2A2F637-F1
#
_entry.id   AF-A0A2A2F637-F1
#
_cell.length_a   1.000
_cell.length_b   1.000
_cell.length_c   1.000
_cell.angle_alpha   90.00
_cell.angle_beta   90.00
_cell.angle_gamma   90.00
#
_symmetry.space_group_name_H-M   'P 1'
#
loop_
_entity.id
_entity.type
_entity.pdbx_description
1 polymer ?
#
loop_
_entity_poly.entity_id
_entity_poly.type
_entity_poly.pdbx_seq_one_letter_code
_entity_poly.pdbx_strand_id
1 'polypeptide(L)'
;MAEEDEQWEAFKRWWKQNGSSVLMGIAIVVLGIAGWQYWEAREAAARAEARQGFDSVISTLQSDKETEERLSTMEYALDNLKDSQPGSPYTVFSAMVAASVYMEESRPEDAVEELEWALERAGGQPLPRVIRLRLARAQLASGESEAAISTLEGLDDAGEFAPLFHELRGDAHHAAGNEDAARKAYQAARDSHGEDVNDRLLEIKLSDLAVTEEG
;
A
#
# COMPACT_ATOMS: atom_id res chain seq x y z
N MET A 1 -23.06 -34.84 60.32
CA MET A 1 -22.10 -35.94 60.12
C MET A 1 -22.58 -36.91 59.04
N ALA A 2 -23.79 -37.50 59.11
CA ALA A 2 -24.26 -38.43 58.06
C ALA A 2 -24.45 -37.80 56.66
N GLU A 3 -24.88 -36.54 56.56
CA GLU A 3 -25.06 -35.86 55.26
C GLU A 3 -23.74 -35.57 54.53
N GLU A 4 -22.62 -35.40 55.26
CA GLU A 4 -21.31 -35.16 54.63
C GLU A 4 -20.77 -36.42 53.97
N ASP A 5 -20.99 -37.60 54.59
CA ASP A 5 -20.56 -38.90 54.04
C ASP A 5 -21.34 -39.28 52.77
N GLU A 6 -22.65 -38.99 52.72
CA GLU A 6 -23.48 -39.29 51.56
C GLU A 6 -23.14 -38.42 50.34
N GLN A 7 -22.85 -37.13 50.55
CA GLN A 7 -22.44 -36.22 49.48
C GLN A 7 -21.10 -36.65 48.86
N TRP A 8 -20.17 -37.14 49.67
CA TRP A 8 -18.88 -37.62 49.20
C TRP A 8 -18.97 -38.90 48.37
N GLU A 9 -19.78 -39.86 48.80
CA GLU A 9 -20.02 -41.10 48.05
C GLU A 9 -20.79 -40.86 46.75
N ALA A 10 -21.71 -39.88 46.72
CA ALA A 10 -22.36 -39.43 45.49
C ALA A 10 -21.36 -38.84 44.48
N PHE A 11 -20.44 -37.98 44.94
CA PHE A 11 -19.39 -37.41 44.09
C PHE A 11 -18.46 -38.48 43.51
N LYS A 12 -17.95 -39.42 44.33
CA LYS A 12 -17.10 -40.52 43.84
C LYS A 12 -17.77 -41.33 42.74
N ARG A 13 -19.06 -41.65 42.89
CA ARG A 13 -19.82 -42.42 41.90
C ARG A 13 -20.02 -41.63 40.61
N TRP A 14 -20.40 -40.36 40.71
CA TRP A 14 -20.54 -39.49 39.54
C TRP A 14 -19.22 -39.33 38.79
N TRP A 15 -18.11 -39.13 39.50
CA TRP A 15 -16.78 -39.02 38.92
C TRP A 15 -16.32 -40.31 38.24
N LYS A 16 -16.55 -41.47 38.87
CA LYS A 16 -16.24 -42.77 38.26
C LYS A 16 -17.04 -43.00 36.98
N GLN A 17 -18.25 -42.45 36.88
CA GLN A 17 -19.13 -42.60 35.72
C GLN A 17 -18.86 -41.55 34.62
N ASN A 18 -18.56 -40.30 34.97
CA ASN A 18 -18.49 -39.16 34.03
C ASN A 18 -17.10 -38.53 33.90
N GLY A 19 -16.13 -38.89 34.75
CA GLY A 19 -14.82 -38.26 34.82
C GLY A 19 -14.05 -38.29 33.50
N SER A 20 -14.18 -39.37 32.71
CA SER A 20 -13.58 -39.44 31.38
C SER A 20 -14.17 -38.41 30.40
N SER A 21 -15.51 -38.23 30.41
CA SER A 21 -16.19 -37.24 29.56
C SER A 21 -15.90 -35.81 30.00
N VAL A 22 -15.80 -35.56 31.31
CA VAL A 22 -15.39 -34.26 31.86
C VAL A 22 -13.95 -33.93 31.46
N LEU A 23 -13.02 -34.88 31.61
CA LEU A 23 -11.63 -34.71 31.17
C LEU A 23 -11.54 -34.48 29.66
N MET A 24 -12.33 -35.18 28.85
CA MET A 24 -12.40 -34.96 27.40
C MET A 24 -12.91 -33.54 27.07
N GLY A 25 -13.97 -33.08 27.73
CA GLY A 25 -14.49 -31.73 27.56
C GLY A 25 -13.47 -30.65 27.91
N ILE A 26 -12.77 -30.82 29.04
CA ILE A 26 -11.67 -29.92 29.44
C ILE A 26 -10.55 -29.93 28.40
N ALA A 27 -10.15 -31.11 27.91
CA ALA A 27 -9.08 -31.23 26.92
C ALA A 27 -9.43 -30.49 25.61
N ILE A 28 -10.68 -30.59 25.13
CA ILE A 28 -11.15 -29.87 23.95
C ILE A 28 -11.06 -28.35 24.16
N VAL A 29 -11.51 -27.84 25.30
CA VAL A 29 -11.44 -26.41 25.62
C VAL A 29 -9.99 -25.91 25.66
N VAL A 30 -9.11 -26.65 26.32
CA VAL A 30 -7.67 -26.30 26.41
C VAL A 30 -7.03 -26.28 25.02
N LEU A 31 -7.30 -27.29 24.19
CA LEU A 31 -6.77 -27.34 22.83
C LEU A 31 -7.33 -26.21 21.95
N GLY A 32 -8.61 -25.88 22.09
CA GLY A 32 -9.23 -24.75 21.38
C GLY A 32 -8.58 -23.42 21.74
N ILE A 33 -8.39 -23.14 23.03
CA ILE A 33 -7.74 -21.92 23.50
C ILE A 33 -6.26 -21.88 23.08
N ALA A 34 -5.53 -22.98 23.22
CA ALA A 34 -4.13 -23.07 22.82
C ALA A 34 -3.96 -22.87 21.31
N GLY A 35 -4.85 -23.44 20.49
CA GLY A 35 -4.86 -23.25 19.04
C GLY A 35 -5.12 -21.80 18.66
N TRP A 36 -6.09 -21.14 19.30
CA TRP A 36 -6.38 -19.72 19.07
C TRP A 36 -5.21 -18.82 19.47
N GLN A 37 -4.64 -19.01 20.67
CA GLN A 37 -3.49 -18.24 21.14
C GLN A 37 -2.26 -18.44 20.25
N TYR A 38 -2.01 -19.67 19.77
CA TYR A 38 -0.91 -19.94 18.86
C TYR A 38 -1.08 -19.20 17.53
N TRP A 39 -2.29 -19.20 16.97
CA TRP A 39 -2.60 -18.46 15.75
C TRP A 39 -2.43 -16.95 15.94
N GLU A 40 -2.96 -16.39 17.03
CA GLU A 40 -2.85 -14.96 17.35
C GLU A 40 -1.40 -14.52 17.59
N ALA A 41 -0.62 -15.34 18.31
CA ALA A 41 0.80 -15.07 18.55
C ALA A 41 1.61 -15.08 17.25
N ARG A 42 1.30 -16.00 16.32
CA ARG A 42 1.94 -16.07 15.00
C ARG A 42 1.63 -14.83 14.15
N GLU A 43 0.38 -14.38 14.15
CA GLU A 43 -0.05 -13.17 13.45
C GLU A 43 0.58 -11.89 14.05
N ALA A 44 0.71 -11.83 15.38
CA ALA A 44 1.38 -10.74 16.05
C ALA A 44 2.89 -10.71 15.74
N ALA A 45 3.55 -11.87 15.71
CA ALA A 45 4.96 -11.99 15.36
C ALA A 45 5.23 -11.54 13.92
N ALA A 46 4.42 -11.98 12.95
CA ALA A 46 4.53 -11.53 11.57
C ALA A 46 4.42 -10.00 11.48
N ARG A 47 3.35 -9.40 12.03
CA ARG A 47 3.19 -7.94 12.02
C ARG A 47 4.36 -7.18 12.64
N ALA A 48 4.96 -7.70 13.71
CA ALA A 48 6.13 -7.09 14.34
C ALA A 48 7.37 -7.15 13.42
N GLU A 49 7.58 -8.27 12.74
CA GLU A 49 8.66 -8.46 11.77
C GLU A 49 8.49 -7.49 10.58
N ALA A 50 7.27 -7.33 10.05
CA ALA A 50 7.00 -6.42 8.92
C ALA A 50 7.32 -4.98 9.28
N ARG A 51 6.90 -4.58 10.48
CA ARG A 51 7.20 -3.25 11.01
C ARG A 51 8.71 -3.04 11.16
N GLN A 52 9.43 -4.03 11.69
CA GLN A 52 10.88 -3.92 11.84
C GLN A 52 11.58 -3.74 10.49
N GLY A 53 11.18 -4.50 9.47
CA GLY A 53 11.73 -4.31 8.13
C GLY A 53 11.39 -2.93 7.56
N PHE A 54 10.16 -2.44 7.75
CA PHE A 54 9.79 -1.08 7.36
C PHE A 54 10.65 -0.02 8.07
N ASP A 55 10.83 -0.13 9.38
CA ASP A 55 11.68 0.77 10.16
C ASP A 55 13.13 0.74 9.64
N SER A 56 13.63 -0.43 9.20
CA SER A 56 14.95 -0.59 8.57
C SER A 56 15.06 0.14 7.22
N VAL A 57 14.02 0.08 6.38
CA VAL A 57 13.95 0.84 5.13
C VAL A 57 14.03 2.33 5.44
N ILE A 58 13.21 2.83 6.36
CA ILE A 58 13.18 4.26 6.73
C ILE A 58 14.50 4.72 7.35
N SER A 59 15.11 3.93 8.24
CA SER A 59 16.37 4.31 8.88
C SER A 59 17.52 4.40 7.89
N THR A 60 17.47 3.60 6.82
CA THR A 60 18.48 3.64 5.74
C THR A 60 18.47 5.01 5.04
N LEU A 61 17.28 5.60 4.85
CA LEU A 61 17.12 6.92 4.24
C LEU A 61 17.67 8.06 5.10
N GLN A 62 17.80 7.86 6.41
CA GLN A 62 18.34 8.83 7.36
C GLN A 62 19.83 8.64 7.65
N SER A 63 20.47 7.65 7.01
CA SER A 63 21.87 7.34 7.25
C SER A 63 22.82 8.29 6.49
N ASP A 64 23.96 8.61 7.10
CA ASP A 64 25.03 9.41 6.49
C ASP A 64 25.85 8.60 5.44
N LYS A 65 25.32 7.46 4.98
CA LYS A 65 25.98 6.60 3.98
C LYS A 65 26.00 7.27 2.61
N GLU A 66 26.98 6.88 1.80
CA GLU A 66 26.99 7.22 0.37
C GLU A 66 25.72 6.67 -0.33
N THR A 67 25.28 7.37 -1.36
CA THR A 67 24.02 7.08 -2.07
C THR A 67 23.93 5.63 -2.55
N GLU A 68 24.98 5.08 -3.16
CA GLU A 68 24.97 3.69 -3.66
C GLU A 68 24.85 2.66 -2.53
N GLU A 69 25.53 2.88 -1.40
CA GLU A 69 25.42 2.00 -0.22
C GLU A 69 24.02 2.09 0.41
N ARG A 70 23.43 3.29 0.43
CA ARG A 70 22.08 3.52 0.92
C ARG A 70 21.05 2.80 0.05
N LEU A 71 21.15 2.91 -1.27
CA LEU A 71 20.28 2.24 -2.24
C LEU A 71 20.35 0.71 -2.09
N SER A 72 21.55 0.13 -2.10
CA SER A 72 21.72 -1.32 -1.96
C SER A 72 21.22 -1.87 -0.62
N THR A 73 21.38 -1.11 0.47
CA THR A 73 20.84 -1.48 1.79
C THR A 73 19.30 -1.45 1.77
N MET A 74 18.70 -0.44 1.14
CA MET A 74 17.25 -0.31 1.00
C MET A 74 16.67 -1.44 0.14
N GLU A 75 17.26 -1.71 -1.02
CA GLU A 75 16.90 -2.78 -1.95
C GLU A 75 16.88 -4.13 -1.23
N TYR A 76 17.96 -4.49 -0.52
CA TYR A 76 18.03 -5.72 0.24
C TYR A 76 16.94 -5.83 1.33
N ALA A 77 16.68 -4.74 2.05
CA ALA A 77 15.65 -4.72 3.09
C ALA A 77 14.23 -4.87 2.50
N LEU A 78 13.99 -4.25 1.35
CA LEU A 78 12.73 -4.33 0.62
C LEU A 78 12.49 -5.73 0.07
N ASP A 79 13.47 -6.34 -0.58
CA ASP A 79 13.35 -7.69 -1.13
C ASP A 79 13.04 -8.70 -0.03
N ASN A 80 13.74 -8.61 1.11
CA ASN A 80 13.44 -9.47 2.26
C ASN A 80 12.01 -9.28 2.78
N LEU A 81 11.48 -8.04 2.81
CA LEU A 81 10.09 -7.80 3.17
C LEU A 81 9.10 -8.38 2.14
N LYS A 82 9.39 -8.24 0.83
CA LYS A 82 8.56 -8.78 -0.24
C LYS A 82 8.51 -10.31 -0.19
N ASP A 83 9.62 -10.97 0.15
CA ASP A 83 9.70 -12.43 0.27
C ASP A 83 9.03 -12.94 1.54
N SER A 84 9.34 -12.35 2.69
CA SER A 84 8.85 -12.82 3.99
C SER A 84 7.39 -12.44 4.23
N GLN A 85 6.98 -11.24 3.79
CA GLN A 85 5.71 -10.62 4.16
C GLN A 85 5.05 -9.84 3.02
N PRO A 86 4.81 -10.47 1.85
CA PRO A 86 4.26 -9.79 0.68
C PRO A 86 2.87 -9.18 0.89
N GLY A 87 2.06 -9.74 1.79
CA GLY A 87 0.70 -9.26 2.08
C GLY A 87 0.63 -8.17 3.15
N SER A 88 1.75 -7.77 3.75
CA SER A 88 1.75 -6.77 4.80
C SER A 88 1.60 -5.36 4.24
N PRO A 89 0.73 -4.49 4.81
CA PRO A 89 0.67 -3.08 4.45
C PRO A 89 2.02 -2.37 4.59
N TYR A 90 2.85 -2.79 5.55
CA TYR A 90 4.20 -2.26 5.73
C TYR A 90 5.09 -2.54 4.51
N THR A 91 4.96 -3.70 3.87
CA THR A 91 5.71 -4.04 2.67
C THR A 91 5.25 -3.18 1.48
N VAL A 92 3.94 -2.98 1.33
CA VAL A 92 3.39 -2.06 0.31
C VAL A 92 3.91 -0.64 0.51
N PHE A 93 3.93 -0.14 1.75
CA PHE A 93 4.48 1.19 2.03
C PHE A 93 6.00 1.25 1.80
N SER A 94 6.76 0.20 2.13
CA SER A 94 8.20 0.13 1.83
C SER A 94 8.47 0.23 0.33
N ALA A 95 7.70 -0.47 -0.52
CA ALA A 95 7.82 -0.38 -1.97
C ALA A 95 7.52 1.05 -2.47
N MET A 96 6.46 1.69 -1.95
CA MET A 96 6.14 3.08 -2.30
C MET A 96 7.24 4.07 -1.86
N VAL A 97 7.90 3.81 -0.73
CA VAL A 97 9.04 4.60 -0.25
C VAL A 97 10.25 4.41 -1.18
N ALA A 98 10.59 3.16 -1.51
CA ALA A 98 11.67 2.86 -2.45
C ALA A 98 11.45 3.50 -3.81
N ALA A 99 10.22 3.45 -4.35
CA ALA A 99 9.86 4.15 -5.57
C ALA A 99 10.11 5.66 -5.50
N SER A 100 9.90 6.28 -4.32
CA SER A 100 10.14 7.71 -4.15
C SER A 100 11.64 8.01 -4.18
N VAL A 101 12.45 7.15 -3.58
CA VAL A 101 13.92 7.24 -3.60
C VAL A 101 14.45 7.03 -5.01
N TYR A 102 13.94 6.04 -5.75
CA TYR A 102 14.33 5.83 -7.14
C TYR A 102 14.02 7.05 -8.03
N MET A 103 12.88 7.70 -7.82
CA MET A 103 12.57 8.95 -8.54
C MET A 103 13.56 10.08 -8.20
N GLU A 104 14.00 10.19 -6.93
CA GLU A 104 15.02 11.17 -6.51
C GLU A 104 16.39 10.88 -7.14
N GLU A 105 16.73 9.60 -7.28
CA GLU A 105 17.99 9.13 -7.86
C GLU A 105 17.94 8.98 -9.38
N SER A 106 16.91 9.56 -10.04
CA SER A 106 16.72 9.51 -11.50
C SER A 106 16.67 8.09 -12.09
N ARG A 107 16.05 7.16 -11.35
CA ARG A 107 15.79 5.76 -11.72
C ARG A 107 14.28 5.49 -11.88
N PRO A 108 13.57 6.17 -12.80
CA PRO A 108 12.12 6.09 -12.87
C PRO A 108 11.59 4.69 -13.23
N GLU A 109 12.34 3.89 -13.99
CA GLU A 109 11.95 2.52 -14.34
C GLU A 109 11.87 1.61 -13.10
N ASP A 110 12.83 1.73 -12.18
CA ASP A 110 12.80 0.99 -10.92
C ASP A 110 11.62 1.45 -10.04
N ALA A 111 11.28 2.75 -10.09
CA ALA A 111 10.09 3.26 -9.39
C ALA A 111 8.79 2.68 -9.97
N VAL A 112 8.71 2.50 -11.30
CA VAL A 112 7.57 1.85 -11.96
C VAL A 112 7.40 0.42 -11.45
N GLU A 113 8.47 -0.39 -11.44
CA GLU A 113 8.43 -1.78 -10.97
C GLU A 113 7.89 -1.86 -9.53
N GLU A 114 8.40 -1.02 -8.64
CA GLU A 114 7.96 -1.00 -7.24
C GLU A 114 6.51 -0.58 -7.05
N LEU A 115 6.04 0.38 -7.84
CA LEU A 115 4.68 0.89 -7.75
C LEU A 115 3.66 -0.06 -8.38
N GLU A 116 4.03 -0.79 -9.44
CA GLU A 116 3.21 -1.88 -9.98
C GLU A 116 3.08 -3.01 -8.94
N TRP A 117 4.19 -3.45 -8.36
CA TRP A 117 4.19 -4.46 -7.30
C TRP A 117 3.31 -4.05 -6.11
N ALA A 118 3.41 -2.79 -5.70
CA ALA A 118 2.61 -2.21 -4.62
C ALA A 118 1.13 -2.15 -4.98
N LEU A 119 0.79 -1.78 -6.23
CA LEU A 119 -0.59 -1.66 -6.69
C LEU A 119 -1.32 -2.99 -6.68
N GLU A 120 -0.65 -4.06 -7.11
CA GLU A 120 -1.20 -5.43 -7.10
C GLU A 120 -1.57 -5.93 -5.70
N ARG A 121 -0.91 -5.39 -4.67
CA ARG A 121 -1.05 -5.82 -3.26
C ARG A 121 -1.73 -4.77 -2.39
N ALA A 122 -2.07 -3.63 -2.96
CA ALA A 122 -2.77 -2.58 -2.26
C ALA A 122 -4.17 -3.04 -1.84
N GLY A 123 -4.54 -2.77 -0.59
CA GLY A 123 -5.89 -3.01 -0.09
C GLY A 123 -6.93 -2.04 -0.67
N GLY A 124 -8.05 -1.89 0.04
CA GLY A 124 -9.13 -0.99 -0.37
C GLY A 124 -8.73 0.48 -0.53
N GLN A 125 -9.63 1.27 -1.08
CA GLN A 125 -9.44 2.72 -1.25
C GLN A 125 -9.13 3.42 0.09
N PRO A 126 -8.34 4.51 0.09
CA PRO A 126 -7.87 5.28 -1.07
C PRO A 126 -6.47 4.88 -1.61
N LEU A 127 -5.82 3.88 -1.02
CA LEU A 127 -4.41 3.58 -1.29
C LEU A 127 -4.09 3.29 -2.78
N PRO A 128 -4.88 2.47 -3.51
CA PRO A 128 -4.65 2.25 -4.93
C PRO A 128 -4.66 3.52 -5.78
N ARG A 129 -5.45 4.54 -5.43
CA ARG A 129 -5.47 5.83 -6.15
C ARG A 129 -4.13 6.56 -5.99
N VAL A 130 -3.61 6.61 -4.77
CA VAL A 130 -2.31 7.24 -4.49
C VAL A 130 -1.20 6.52 -5.26
N ILE A 131 -1.23 5.18 -5.27
CA ILE A 131 -0.24 4.38 -6.00
C ILE A 131 -0.35 4.64 -7.51
N ARG A 132 -1.55 4.63 -8.10
CA ARG A 132 -1.75 4.94 -9.54
C ARG A 132 -1.27 6.34 -9.92
N LEU A 133 -1.49 7.34 -9.06
CA LEU A 133 -0.97 8.69 -9.29
C LEU A 133 0.57 8.72 -9.33
N ARG A 134 1.22 8.03 -8.39
CA ARG A 134 2.68 7.93 -8.36
C ARG A 134 3.23 7.10 -9.52
N LEU A 135 2.55 6.01 -9.87
CA LEU A 135 2.93 5.11 -10.95
C LEU A 135 2.89 5.84 -12.29
N ALA A 136 1.79 6.55 -12.59
CA ALA A 136 1.69 7.34 -13.81
C ALA A 136 2.78 8.43 -13.88
N ARG A 137 3.17 9.03 -12.74
CA ARG A 137 4.27 10.00 -12.70
C ARG A 137 5.63 9.34 -12.98
N ALA A 138 5.87 8.15 -12.43
CA ALA A 138 7.09 7.38 -12.70
C ALA A 138 7.15 6.96 -14.18
N GLN A 139 6.03 6.47 -14.73
CA GLN A 139 5.88 6.14 -16.15
C GLN A 139 6.15 7.35 -17.06
N LEU A 140 5.71 8.56 -16.69
CA LEU A 140 6.07 9.75 -17.46
C LEU A 140 7.55 10.10 -17.39
N ALA A 141 8.18 9.92 -16.22
CA ALA A 141 9.61 10.15 -16.07
C ALA A 141 10.47 9.12 -16.82
N SER A 142 9.99 7.87 -16.99
CA SER A 142 10.60 6.85 -17.86
C SER A 142 10.25 7.03 -19.35
N GLY A 143 9.44 8.03 -19.71
CA GLY A 143 9.02 8.28 -21.10
C GLY A 143 7.86 7.41 -21.59
N GLU A 144 7.24 6.62 -20.72
CA GLU A 144 6.14 5.70 -20.99
C GLU A 144 4.77 6.40 -20.95
N SER A 145 4.59 7.41 -21.79
CA SER A 145 3.39 8.27 -21.77
C SER A 145 2.07 7.50 -21.97
N GLU A 146 2.05 6.50 -22.86
CA GLU A 146 0.86 5.66 -23.09
C GLU A 146 0.53 4.78 -21.87
N ALA A 147 1.56 4.27 -21.17
CA ALA A 147 1.35 3.51 -19.94
C ALA A 147 0.79 4.41 -18.84
N ALA A 148 1.28 5.65 -18.72
CA ALA A 148 0.74 6.64 -17.79
C ALA A 148 -0.73 6.95 -18.07
N ILE A 149 -1.13 7.14 -19.34
CA ILE A 149 -2.53 7.35 -19.74
C ILE A 149 -3.39 6.15 -19.28
N SER A 150 -2.97 4.93 -19.61
CA SER A 150 -3.65 3.69 -19.20
C SER A 150 -3.78 3.58 -17.68
N THR A 151 -2.71 3.86 -16.94
CA THR A 151 -2.69 3.87 -15.48
C THR A 151 -3.69 4.88 -14.90
N LEU A 152 -4.09 5.91 -15.63
CA LEU A 152 -5.02 6.95 -15.19
C LEU A 152 -6.48 6.73 -15.62
N GLU A 153 -6.79 5.66 -16.34
CA GLU A 153 -8.15 5.40 -16.84
C GLU A 153 -9.16 5.12 -15.71
N GLY A 154 -10.38 5.66 -15.86
CA GLY A 154 -11.47 5.43 -14.91
C GLY A 154 -11.29 6.10 -13.55
N LEU A 155 -10.41 7.10 -13.45
CA LEU A 155 -10.15 7.87 -12.23
C LEU A 155 -10.71 9.30 -12.26
N ASP A 156 -11.62 9.57 -13.18
CA ASP A 156 -12.23 10.90 -13.37
C ASP A 156 -13.04 11.33 -12.14
N ASP A 157 -13.82 10.41 -11.56
CA ASP A 157 -14.65 10.68 -10.38
C ASP A 157 -13.93 10.34 -9.05
N ALA A 158 -12.62 10.55 -8.98
CA ALA A 158 -11.82 10.20 -7.80
C ALA A 158 -12.00 11.15 -6.60
N GLY A 159 -13.03 11.99 -6.60
CA GLY A 159 -13.32 12.98 -5.56
C GLY A 159 -12.22 14.04 -5.51
N GLU A 160 -11.64 14.26 -4.32
CA GLU A 160 -10.57 15.26 -4.12
C GLU A 160 -9.31 15.00 -4.95
N PHE A 161 -9.11 13.78 -5.47
CA PHE A 161 -7.99 13.44 -6.35
C PHE A 161 -8.25 13.74 -7.83
N ALA A 162 -9.49 14.05 -8.23
CA ALA A 162 -9.84 14.25 -9.64
C ALA A 162 -8.97 15.31 -10.34
N PRO A 163 -8.70 16.50 -9.75
CA PRO A 163 -7.82 17.49 -10.38
C PRO A 163 -6.43 16.94 -10.67
N LEU A 164 -5.85 16.19 -9.72
CA LEU A 164 -4.50 15.62 -9.85
C LEU A 164 -4.42 14.58 -10.97
N PHE A 165 -5.46 13.75 -11.12
CA PHE A 165 -5.50 12.75 -12.18
C PHE A 165 -5.69 13.39 -13.56
N HIS A 166 -6.54 14.40 -13.65
CA HIS A 166 -6.74 15.13 -14.90
C HIS A 166 -5.50 15.91 -15.31
N GLU A 167 -4.81 16.56 -14.37
CA GLU A 167 -3.57 17.26 -14.65
C GLU A 167 -2.50 16.28 -15.17
N LEU A 168 -2.28 15.17 -14.46
CA LEU A 168 -1.28 14.20 -14.86
C LEU A 168 -1.61 13.51 -16.20
N ARG A 169 -2.90 13.35 -16.51
CA ARG A 169 -3.33 12.85 -17.82
C ARG A 169 -3.04 13.87 -18.92
N GLY A 170 -3.20 15.15 -18.63
CA GLY A 170 -2.80 16.22 -19.54
C GLY A 170 -1.30 16.21 -19.81
N ASP A 171 -0.50 16.07 -18.75
CA ASP A 171 0.96 15.95 -18.86
C ASP A 171 1.35 14.74 -19.73
N ALA A 172 0.66 13.61 -19.55
CA ALA A 172 0.88 12.41 -20.34
C ALA A 172 0.50 12.56 -21.81
N HIS A 173 -0.65 13.17 -22.12
CA HIS A 173 -1.03 13.44 -23.49
C HIS A 173 -0.09 14.43 -24.18
N HIS A 174 0.35 15.47 -23.47
CA HIS A 174 1.32 16.43 -24.00
C HIS A 174 2.66 15.75 -24.30
N ALA A 175 3.17 14.92 -23.39
CA ALA A 175 4.40 14.14 -23.61
C ALA A 175 4.26 13.16 -24.80
N ALA A 176 3.06 12.66 -25.07
CA ALA A 176 2.74 11.83 -26.24
C ALA A 176 2.50 12.64 -27.54
N GLY A 177 2.55 13.98 -27.51
CA GLY A 177 2.28 14.85 -28.66
C GLY A 177 0.80 15.03 -29.01
N ASN A 178 -0.10 14.66 -28.11
CA ASN A 178 -1.55 14.72 -28.29
C ASN A 178 -2.14 16.01 -27.69
N GLU A 179 -1.85 17.15 -28.32
CA GLU A 179 -2.16 18.49 -27.75
C GLU A 179 -3.64 18.73 -27.43
N ASP A 180 -4.53 18.29 -28.32
CA ASP A 180 -5.99 18.40 -28.11
C ASP A 180 -6.46 17.63 -26.88
N ALA A 181 -5.89 16.45 -26.66
CA ALA A 181 -6.22 15.61 -25.51
C ALA A 181 -5.62 16.19 -24.22
N ALA A 182 -4.40 16.73 -24.30
CA ALA A 182 -3.74 17.43 -23.19
C ALA A 182 -4.56 18.63 -22.72
N ARG A 183 -4.99 19.49 -23.66
CA ARG A 183 -5.83 20.65 -23.37
C ARG A 183 -7.14 20.28 -22.68
N LYS A 184 -7.84 19.26 -23.20
CA LYS A 184 -9.10 18.78 -22.60
C LYS A 184 -8.88 18.26 -21.17
N ALA A 185 -7.80 17.52 -20.94
CA ALA A 185 -7.47 17.01 -19.62
C ALA A 185 -7.13 18.13 -18.63
N TYR A 186 -6.34 19.14 -19.04
CA TYR A 186 -6.07 20.31 -18.20
C TYR A 186 -7.32 21.15 -17.91
N GLN A 187 -8.24 21.29 -18.87
CA GLN A 187 -9.54 21.93 -18.63
C GLN A 187 -10.35 21.14 -17.59
N ALA A 188 -10.42 19.82 -17.73
CA ALA A 188 -11.09 18.97 -16.75
C ALA A 188 -10.45 19.06 -15.35
N ALA A 189 -9.11 19.19 -15.27
CA ALA A 189 -8.40 19.40 -14.02
C ALA A 189 -8.87 20.70 -13.35
N ARG A 190 -8.87 21.81 -14.11
CA ARG A 190 -9.32 23.12 -13.64
C ARG A 190 -10.76 23.10 -13.17
N ASP A 191 -11.64 22.47 -13.95
CA ASP A 191 -13.07 22.43 -13.66
C ASP A 191 -13.39 21.50 -12.47
N SER A 192 -12.48 20.59 -12.11
CA SER A 192 -12.56 19.72 -10.93
C SER A 192 -12.03 20.37 -9.65
N HIS A 193 -11.34 21.51 -9.73
CA HIS A 193 -10.94 22.27 -8.55
C HIS A 193 -12.18 22.90 -7.88
N GLY A 194 -12.15 23.02 -6.54
CA GLY A 194 -13.14 23.84 -5.84
C GLY A 194 -13.03 25.31 -6.26
N GLU A 195 -14.14 26.06 -6.23
CA GLU A 195 -14.25 27.46 -6.72
C GLU A 195 -13.17 28.42 -6.19
N ASP A 196 -12.51 28.11 -5.07
CA ASP A 196 -11.47 28.94 -4.44
C ASP A 196 -10.02 28.59 -4.84
N VAL A 197 -9.78 27.53 -5.62
CA VAL A 197 -8.41 27.11 -5.98
C VAL A 197 -8.03 27.65 -7.36
N ASN A 198 -7.19 28.68 -7.38
CA ASN A 198 -6.50 29.10 -8.59
C ASN A 198 -5.14 28.40 -8.69
N ASP A 199 -5.02 27.44 -9.63
CA ASP A 199 -3.75 26.78 -9.95
C ASP A 199 -3.04 27.50 -11.11
N ARG A 200 -2.10 28.37 -10.73
CA ARG A 200 -1.29 29.15 -11.67
C ARG A 200 -0.41 28.28 -12.57
N LEU A 201 0.00 27.09 -12.13
CA LEU A 201 0.79 26.18 -12.95
C LEU A 201 -0.07 25.60 -14.08
N LEU A 202 -1.30 25.22 -13.75
CA LEU A 202 -2.27 24.72 -14.73
C LEU A 202 -2.63 25.78 -15.78
N GLU A 203 -2.78 27.05 -15.38
CA GLU A 203 -2.99 28.16 -16.32
C GLU A 203 -1.81 28.35 -17.30
N ILE A 204 -0.58 28.20 -16.82
CA ILE A 204 0.63 28.27 -17.68
C ILE A 204 0.63 27.11 -18.68
N LYS A 205 0.37 25.87 -18.21
CA LYS A 205 0.27 24.68 -19.08
C LYS A 205 -0.79 24.88 -20.18
N LEU A 206 -1.97 25.37 -19.82
CA LEU A 206 -3.04 25.67 -20.78
C LEU A 206 -2.67 26.75 -21.79
N SER A 207 -1.91 27.76 -21.36
CA SER A 207 -1.49 28.87 -22.21
C SER A 207 -0.45 28.44 -23.23
N ASP A 208 0.52 27.61 -22.83
CA ASP A 208 1.57 27.09 -23.72
C ASP A 208 0.96 26.29 -24.90
N LEU A 209 -0.06 25.49 -24.61
CA LEU A 209 -0.84 24.75 -25.61
C LEU A 209 -1.67 25.62 -26.55
N ALA A 210 -1.99 26.86 -26.18
CA ALA A 210 -2.78 27.75 -27.03
C ALA A 210 -1.89 28.48 -28.05
N VAL A 211 -0.62 28.74 -27.71
CA VAL A 211 0.33 29.44 -28.60
C VAL A 211 0.78 28.55 -29.76
N THR A 212 0.84 27.23 -29.58
CA THR A 212 1.21 26.27 -30.63
C THR A 212 0.18 26.13 -31.76
N GLU A 213 -1.08 26.56 -31.57
CA GLU A 213 -2.10 26.59 -32.63
C GLU A 213 -2.03 27.84 -33.53
N GLU A 214 -1.37 28.92 -33.08
CA GLU A 214 -1.30 30.20 -33.81
C GLU A 214 -0.04 30.37 -34.67
N GLY A 215 0.84 29.35 -34.73
CA GLY A 215 2.10 29.35 -35.50
C GLY A 215 2.14 28.30 -36.62
#